data_AF-A0A383ET51-F1
#
_entry.id   AF-A0A383ET51-F1
#
_cell.length_a   1.000
_cell.length_b   1.000
_cell.length_c   1.000
_cell.angle_alpha   90.00
_cell.angle_beta   90.00
_cell.angle_gamma   90.00
#
_symmetry.space_group_name_H-M   'P 1'
#
loop_
_entity.id
_entity.type
_entity.pdbx_description
1 polymer ?
#
loop_
_entity_poly.entity_id
_entity_poly.type
_entity_poly.pdbx_seq_one_letter_code
_entity_poly.pdbx_strand_id
1 'polypeptide(L)'
;MAAADFSVTKFKAGLKQGGARPSLFKVIFDYPSGIPDPPTKASFLVKATTIPASTIGSYDVFYHGKAIHVAGDRSFDTWDTTIINDEDFGIRNTLETWMAGISNHSLNT
;
A
#
# COMPACT_ATOMS: atom_id res chain seq x y z
N MET A 1 -43.43 3.29 -9.28
CA MET A 1 -42.30 4.17 -9.64
C MET A 1 -41.64 4.62 -8.36
N ALA A 2 -40.44 4.14 -8.05
CA ALA A 2 -39.67 4.68 -6.93
C ALA A 2 -39.24 6.10 -7.29
N ALA A 3 -39.81 7.11 -6.62
CA ALA A 3 -39.32 8.47 -6.75
C ALA A 3 -37.85 8.46 -6.31
N ALA A 4 -36.94 8.87 -7.19
CA ALA A 4 -35.53 8.99 -6.85
C ALA A 4 -35.41 10.10 -5.79
N ASP A 5 -35.31 9.70 -4.52
CA ASP A 5 -34.99 10.56 -3.38
C ASP A 5 -33.52 10.98 -3.46
N PHE A 6 -33.21 11.75 -4.49
CA PHE A 6 -31.92 12.41 -4.69
C PHE A 6 -31.93 13.70 -3.88
N SER A 7 -31.50 13.60 -2.62
CA SER A 7 -31.25 14.74 -1.76
C SER A 7 -29.75 14.83 -1.45
N VAL A 8 -29.15 15.98 -1.74
CA VAL A 8 -27.73 16.27 -1.43
C VAL A 8 -27.42 16.05 0.06
N THR A 9 -28.39 16.31 0.93
CA THR A 9 -28.30 16.07 2.37
C THR A 9 -28.11 14.59 2.69
N LYS A 10 -28.81 13.69 1.98
CA LYS A 10 -28.70 12.24 2.16
C LYS A 10 -27.35 11.71 1.67
N PHE A 11 -26.85 12.26 0.56
CA PHE A 11 -25.49 11.98 0.08
C PHE A 11 -24.44 12.39 1.12
N LYS A 12 -24.53 13.62 1.66
CA LYS A 12 -23.62 14.11 2.69
C LYS A 12 -23.71 13.30 3.99
N ALA A 13 -24.90 12.86 4.38
CA ALA A 13 -25.10 12.01 5.57
C ALA A 13 -24.43 10.63 5.43
N GLY A 14 -24.28 10.10 4.21
CA GLY A 14 -23.55 8.86 3.95
C GLY A 14 -22.03 9.00 4.15
N LEU A 15 -21.47 10.18 3.88
CA LEU A 15 -20.07 10.51 4.14
C LEU A 15 -19.88 10.87 5.62
N LYS A 16 -19.92 9.86 6.49
CA LYS A 16 -19.65 10.03 7.93
C LYS A 16 -18.35 10.82 8.11
N GLN A 17 -18.42 11.89 8.90
CA GLN A 17 -17.29 12.78 9.22
C GLN A 17 -16.61 13.46 8.01
N GLY A 18 -17.28 13.52 6.85
CA GLY A 18 -16.77 14.23 5.67
C GLY A 18 -15.79 13.44 4.80
N GLY A 19 -15.61 12.14 5.07
CA GLY A 19 -14.72 11.26 4.31
C GLY A 19 -13.24 11.37 4.71
N ALA A 20 -12.47 10.31 4.43
CA ALA A 20 -11.04 10.28 4.71
C ALA A 20 -10.27 11.17 3.73
N ARG A 21 -9.28 11.93 4.23
CA ARG A 21 -8.38 12.74 3.39
C ARG A 21 -7.11 11.95 3.10
N PRO A 22 -6.53 12.07 1.89
CA PRO A 22 -5.32 11.35 1.51
C PRO A 22 -4.05 11.85 2.22
N SER A 23 -4.07 12.99 2.90
CA SER A 23 -2.92 13.56 3.61
C SER A 23 -2.84 13.19 5.09
N LEU A 24 -3.92 12.68 5.69
CA LEU A 24 -3.98 12.39 7.12
C LEU A 24 -3.63 10.92 7.37
N PHE A 25 -2.37 10.59 7.18
CA PHE A 25 -1.84 9.25 7.44
C PHE A 25 -0.52 9.31 8.20
N LYS A 26 -0.16 8.20 8.84
CA LYS A 26 1.14 7.98 9.48
C LYS A 26 1.62 6.60 9.09
N VAL A 27 2.85 6.51 8.61
CA VAL A 27 3.50 5.23 8.31
C VAL A 27 4.54 4.95 9.39
N ILE A 28 4.60 3.72 9.88
CA ILE A 28 5.57 3.29 10.88
C ILE A 28 6.32 2.11 10.28
N PHE A 29 7.65 2.20 10.23
CA PHE A 29 8.49 1.07 9.87
C PHE A 29 8.85 0.35 11.16
N ASP A 30 8.52 -0.93 11.21
CA ASP A 30 8.92 -1.83 12.28
C ASP A 30 10.14 -2.60 11.78
N TYR A 31 11.33 -2.13 12.15
CA TYR A 31 12.57 -2.69 11.63
C TYR A 31 12.85 -4.05 12.29
N PRO A 32 13.31 -5.05 11.52
CA PRO A 32 13.61 -6.37 12.06
C PRO A 32 14.82 -6.34 12.99
N SER A 33 14.91 -7.34 13.88
CA SER A 33 16.01 -7.47 14.84
C SER A 33 17.37 -7.53 14.13
N GLY A 34 18.34 -6.74 14.60
CA GLY A 34 19.69 -6.67 14.03
C GLY A 34 19.90 -5.51 13.06
N ILE A 35 18.85 -4.76 12.74
CA ILE A 35 18.93 -3.52 11.96
C ILE A 35 18.78 -2.33 12.95
N PRO A 36 19.74 -1.40 13.01
CA PRO A 36 19.65 -0.26 13.90
C PRO A 36 18.56 0.71 13.42
N ASP A 37 17.77 1.22 14.37
CA ASP A 37 16.81 2.29 14.10
C ASP A 37 17.54 3.55 13.61
N PRO A 38 17.03 4.22 12.57
CA PRO A 38 17.60 5.47 12.12
C PRO A 38 17.39 6.57 13.18
N PRO A 39 18.29 7.56 13.26
CA PRO A 39 18.19 8.66 14.20
C PRO A 39 16.89 9.46 14.02
N THR A 40 16.48 9.66 12.77
CA THR A 40 15.18 10.26 12.42
C THR A 40 14.15 9.19 12.10
N LYS A 41 13.00 9.22 12.77
CA LYS A 41 11.92 8.26 12.54
C LYS A 41 11.29 8.44 11.15
N ALA A 42 11.17 7.34 10.41
CA ALA A 42 10.53 7.31 9.09
C ALA A 42 9.10 7.87 9.09
N SER A 43 8.39 7.81 10.22
CA SER A 43 7.02 8.33 10.32
C SER A 43 6.86 9.81 10.01
N PHE A 44 7.93 10.60 10.10
CA PHE A 44 7.92 12.02 9.74
C PHE A 44 8.42 12.30 8.33
N LEU A 45 9.21 11.38 7.76
CA LEU A 45 9.88 11.55 6.48
C LEU A 45 9.16 10.86 5.31
N VAL A 46 8.25 9.92 5.57
CA VAL A 46 7.38 9.34 4.53
C VAL A 46 6.41 10.40 4.01
N LYS A 47 6.57 10.79 2.74
CA LYS A 47 5.77 11.81 2.06
C LYS A 47 4.55 11.23 1.34
N ALA A 48 4.72 10.08 0.71
CA ALA A 48 3.68 9.44 -0.09
C ALA A 48 3.78 7.92 0.03
N THR A 49 2.64 7.26 0.02
CA THR A 49 2.54 5.81 -0.03
C THR A 49 1.20 5.41 -0.63
N THR A 50 1.13 4.20 -1.15
CA THR A 50 -0.11 3.56 -1.60
C THR A 50 -0.44 2.38 -0.69
N ILE A 51 -1.71 1.98 -0.65
CA ILE A 51 -2.09 0.68 -0.10
C ILE A 51 -1.95 -0.32 -1.26
N PRO A 52 -1.19 -1.42 -1.11
CA PRO A 52 -0.98 -2.35 -2.21
C PRO A 52 -2.31 -2.98 -2.60
N ALA A 53 -2.59 -3.02 -3.89
CA ALA A 53 -3.82 -3.59 -4.39
C ALA A 53 -3.79 -5.12 -4.26
N SER A 54 -4.94 -5.69 -3.93
CA SER A 54 -5.18 -7.13 -3.95
C SER A 54 -6.01 -7.44 -5.19
N THR A 55 -5.40 -8.05 -6.20
CA THR A 55 -6.05 -8.41 -7.45
C THR A 55 -6.40 -9.90 -7.43
N ILE A 56 -7.60 -10.24 -7.89
CA ILE A 56 -8.05 -11.63 -8.05
C ILE A 56 -8.17 -11.88 -9.54
N GLY A 57 -7.38 -12.83 -10.06
CA GLY A 57 -7.50 -13.26 -11.45
C GLY A 57 -8.88 -13.90 -11.69
N SER A 58 -9.39 -13.81 -12.91
CA SER A 58 -10.60 -14.55 -13.31
C SER A 58 -10.25 -15.58 -14.37
N TYR A 59 -10.80 -16.79 -14.23
CA TYR A 59 -10.72 -17.83 -15.23
C TYR A 59 -12.11 -18.09 -15.83
N ASP A 60 -12.16 -18.30 -17.15
CA ASP A 60 -13.41 -18.52 -17.87
C ASP A 60 -13.67 -20.01 -18.03
N VAL A 61 -14.73 -20.50 -17.39
CA VAL A 61 -15.22 -21.86 -17.56
C VAL A 61 -16.37 -21.83 -18.56
N PHE A 62 -16.16 -22.44 -19.74
CA PHE A 62 -17.19 -22.51 -20.77
C PHE A 62 -18.14 -23.69 -20.52
N TYR A 63 -19.42 -23.39 -20.38
CA TYR A 63 -20.48 -24.39 -20.19
C TYR A 63 -21.72 -24.01 -21.00
N HIS A 64 -22.21 -24.94 -21.83
CA HIS A 64 -23.35 -24.73 -22.75
C HIS A 64 -23.30 -23.42 -23.54
N GLY A 65 -22.15 -23.11 -24.15
CA GLY A 65 -21.99 -21.90 -24.97
C GLY A 65 -22.03 -20.58 -24.19
N LYS A 66 -21.95 -20.63 -22.86
CA LYS A 66 -21.79 -19.46 -21.98
C LYS A 66 -20.43 -19.51 -21.31
N ALA A 67 -19.80 -18.36 -21.17
CA ALA A 67 -18.62 -18.19 -20.31
C ALA A 67 -19.09 -17.89 -18.88
N ILE A 68 -18.61 -18.68 -17.92
CA ILE A 68 -18.80 -18.44 -16.49
C ILE A 68 -17.45 -17.98 -15.94
N HIS A 69 -17.39 -16.74 -15.45
CA HIS A 69 -16.20 -16.18 -14.83
C HIS A 69 -16.08 -16.72 -13.40
N VAL A 70 -15.02 -17.47 -13.12
CA VAL A 70 -14.70 -18.00 -11.79
C VAL A 70 -13.48 -17.27 -11.25
N ALA A 71 -13.52 -16.88 -9.97
CA ALA A 71 -12.37 -16.28 -9.30
C ALA A 71 -11.23 -17.31 -9.18
N GLY A 72 -10.05 -16.92 -9.67
CA GLY A 72 -8.82 -17.68 -9.60
C GLY A 72 -7.98 -17.29 -8.37
N ASP A 73 -6.67 -17.32 -8.55
CA ASP A 73 -5.70 -16.95 -7.51
C ASP A 73 -5.64 -15.44 -7.26
N ARG A 74 -5.14 -15.10 -6.07
CA ARG A 74 -5.00 -13.72 -5.60
C ARG A 74 -3.53 -13.34 -5.59
N SER A 75 -3.22 -12.24 -6.27
CA SER A 75 -1.91 -11.60 -6.24
C SER A 75 -1.99 -10.26 -5.49
N PHE A 76 -0.85 -9.84 -4.93
CA PHE A 76 -0.69 -8.55 -4.28
C PHE A 76 0.35 -7.73 -5.04
N ASP A 77 0.03 -6.48 -5.32
CA ASP A 77 0.96 -5.57 -5.97
C ASP A 77 2.09 -5.15 -5.02
N THR A 78 3.19 -4.67 -5.60
CA THR A 78 4.31 -4.09 -4.85
C THR A 78 3.86 -2.88 -4.05
N TRP A 79 4.37 -2.76 -2.83
CA TRP A 79 4.11 -1.61 -1.98
C TRP A 79 5.14 -0.52 -2.22
N ASP A 80 4.68 0.64 -2.70
CA ASP A 80 5.52 1.78 -3.02
C ASP A 80 5.41 2.89 -1.97
N THR A 81 6.56 3.49 -1.64
CA THR A 81 6.63 4.66 -0.77
C THR A 81 7.69 5.65 -1.24
N THR A 82 7.42 6.94 -1.06
CA THR A 82 8.39 8.01 -1.27
C THR A 82 8.76 8.61 0.08
N ILE A 83 10.06 8.58 0.37
CA ILE A 83 10.65 9.06 1.61
C ILE A 83 11.50 10.29 1.30
N ILE A 84 11.38 11.33 2.13
CA ILE A 84 12.26 12.50 2.06
C ILE A 84 13.61 12.13 2.66
N ASN A 85 14.68 12.39 1.91
CA ASN A 85 16.04 12.19 2.39
C ASN A 85 16.47 13.36 3.28
N ASP A 86 17.02 13.06 4.44
CA ASP A 86 17.66 13.99 5.37
C ASP A 86 19.17 14.10 5.11
N GLU A 87 19.85 14.98 5.85
CA GLU A 87 21.29 15.23 5.69
C GLU A 87 22.16 14.04 6.14
N ASP A 88 21.65 13.22 7.06
CA ASP A 88 22.37 12.08 7.64
C ASP A 88 22.17 10.76 6.86
N PHE A 89 21.26 10.74 5.87
CA PHE A 89 20.90 9.57 5.08
C PHE A 89 20.51 8.35 5.94
N GLY A 90 20.04 8.58 7.18
CA GLY A 90 19.87 7.52 8.17
C GLY A 90 18.92 6.43 7.71
N ILE A 91 17.72 6.82 7.25
CA ILE A 91 16.71 5.86 6.77
C ILE A 91 17.22 5.07 5.57
N ARG A 92 17.89 5.74 4.62
CA ARG A 92 18.40 5.09 3.41
C ARG A 92 19.43 4.02 3.77
N ASN A 93 20.39 4.37 4.62
CA ASN A 93 21.43 3.44 5.05
C ASN A 93 20.84 2.24 5.81
N THR A 94 19.85 2.48 6.69
CA THR A 94 19.13 1.41 7.39
C THR A 94 18.43 0.45 6.41
N LEU A 95 17.74 0.99 5.39
CA LEU A 95 17.07 0.17 4.38
C LEU A 95 18.05 -0.61 3.51
N GLU A 96 19.16 0.01 3.09
CA GLU A 96 20.21 -0.67 2.31
C GLU A 96 20.89 -1.78 3.12
N THR A 97 21.15 -1.55 4.42
CA THR A 97 21.69 -2.56 5.34
C THR A 97 20.73 -3.73 5.49
N TRP A 98 19.43 -3.46 5.62
CA TRP A 98 18.41 -4.49 5.68
C TRP A 98 18.35 -5.32 4.39
N MET A 99 18.34 -4.68 3.22
CA MET A 99 18.36 -5.37 1.93
C MET A 99 19.63 -6.21 1.74
N ALA A 100 20.78 -5.70 2.18
CA ALA A 100 22.03 -6.45 2.17
C ALA A 100 21.99 -7.69 3.09
N GLY A 101 21.28 -7.62 4.23
CA GLY A 101 21.05 -8.77 5.09
C GLY A 101 20.23 -9.89 4.45
N ILE A 102 19.37 -9.56 3.47
CA ILE A 102 18.51 -10.54 2.78
C ILE A 102 19.23 -11.19 1.60
N SER A 103 19.80 -10.39 0.69
CA SER A 103 20.33 -10.90 -0.59
C SER A 103 21.85 -10.83 -0.70
N ASN A 104 22.53 -10.15 0.23
CA ASN A 104 23.95 -9.83 0.23
C ASN A 104 24.56 -9.66 -1.18
N HIS A 105 24.19 -8.57 -1.85
CA HIS A 105 24.58 -8.29 -3.23
C HIS A 105 26.10 -8.30 -3.49
N SER A 106 26.93 -8.13 -2.45
CA SER A 106 28.39 -8.14 -2.55
C SER A 106 28.97 -9.52 -2.92
N LEU A 107 28.23 -10.60 -2.68
CA LEU A 107 28.65 -11.98 -2.99
C LEU A 107 28.35 -12.39 -4.44
N ASN A 108 27.75 -11.51 -5.25
CA ASN A 108 27.42 -11.76 -6.66
C ASN A 108 28.56 -11.32 -7.61
N THR A 109 29.82 -11.45 -7.19
CA THR A 109 31.00 -11.27 -8.05
C THR A 109 31.46 -12.62 -8.58
#